data_AF-A0A9D5DNY3-F1
#
_entry.id   AF-A0A9D5DNY3-F1
#
_cell.length_a   1.000
_cell.length_b   1.000
_cell.length_c   1.000
_cell.angle_alpha   90.00
_cell.angle_beta   90.00
_cell.angle_gamma   90.00
#
_symmetry.space_group_name_H-M   'P 1'
#
loop_
_entity.id
_entity.type
_entity.pdbx_description
1 polymer ?
#
loop_
_entity_poly.entity_id
_entity_poly.type
_entity_poly.pdbx_seq_one_letter_code
_entity_poly.pdbx_strand_id
1 'polypeptide(L)'
;MIEILEDKSLNLSHKVVHSGVLLTSIDVDFRGGNDCSRILHAPKLCLVLPRIGYLLSLADTIQDYYSSIDKEFLKIIENNFSWFEFDGSIINSQFPVGLLFDKHCKNHNSILFNIKLVLQSKNGMRTTIHYDKGSIFNNNLTKIITNNIKLSQTIMFGDCRRFQKLSKREYQELINSIFSLSRTTGNYENVILRLFGPTQEMFTKIK
;
A
#
# COMPACT_ATOMS: atom_id res chain seq x y z
N MET A 1 15.06 -2.14 40.73
CA MET A 1 15.91 -2.02 39.52
C MET A 1 15.27 -2.75 38.35
N ILE A 2 14.03 -2.37 37.99
CA ILE A 2 13.23 -2.86 36.85
C ILE A 2 12.47 -1.65 36.30
N GLU A 3 13.17 -0.55 36.01
CA GLU A 3 12.54 0.67 35.45
C GLU A 3 13.25 1.13 34.16
N ILE A 4 14.34 0.47 33.75
CA ILE A 4 15.16 0.88 32.59
C ILE A 4 14.94 -0.02 31.35
N LEU A 5 14.20 -1.14 31.49
CA LEU A 5 13.97 -2.08 30.39
C LEU A 5 12.70 -1.81 29.58
N GLU A 6 11.72 -1.10 30.12
CA GLU A 6 10.47 -0.80 29.38
C GLU A 6 10.73 0.15 28.19
N ASP A 7 11.58 1.16 28.40
CA ASP A 7 11.85 2.21 27.40
C ASP A 7 12.70 1.75 26.21
N LYS A 8 13.53 0.73 26.39
CA LYS A 8 14.32 0.13 25.29
C LYS A 8 13.49 -0.82 24.43
N SER A 9 12.47 -1.47 25.00
CA SER A 9 11.61 -2.43 24.27
C SER A 9 10.66 -1.73 23.29
N LEU A 10 10.08 -0.58 23.71
CA LEU A 10 9.24 0.29 22.86
C LEU A 10 10.03 0.90 21.69
N ASN A 11 11.31 1.20 21.92
CA ASN A 11 12.18 1.71 20.87
C ASN A 11 12.61 0.63 19.85
N LEU A 12 12.62 -0.65 20.24
CA LEU A 12 12.83 -1.74 19.29
C LEU A 12 11.55 -2.06 18.50
N SER A 13 10.38 -2.04 19.16
CA SER A 13 9.13 -2.48 18.55
C SER A 13 8.71 -1.63 17.34
N HIS A 14 8.84 -0.30 17.40
CA HIS A 14 8.50 0.55 16.25
C HIS A 14 9.44 0.33 15.06
N LYS A 15 10.74 0.16 15.30
CA LYS A 15 11.72 -0.13 14.22
C LYS A 15 11.47 -1.48 13.58
N VAL A 16 11.07 -2.47 14.38
CA VAL A 16 10.64 -3.80 13.90
C VAL A 16 9.35 -3.71 13.07
N VAL A 17 8.37 -2.91 13.49
CA VAL A 17 7.12 -2.69 12.74
C VAL A 17 7.39 -1.99 11.39
N HIS A 18 8.24 -0.96 11.37
CA HIS A 18 8.60 -0.24 10.14
C HIS A 18 9.42 -1.09 9.16
N SER A 19 10.19 -2.06 9.66
CA SER A 19 11.03 -2.94 8.84
C SER A 19 10.35 -4.26 8.47
N GLY A 20 9.12 -4.49 8.90
CA GLY A 20 8.40 -5.73 8.60
C GLY A 20 8.16 -5.88 7.11
N VAL A 21 8.54 -7.02 6.55
CA VAL A 21 8.37 -7.34 5.11
C VAL A 21 7.49 -8.57 4.92
N LEU A 22 6.91 -8.67 3.73
CA LEU A 22 6.07 -9.77 3.28
C LEU A 22 6.56 -10.24 1.92
N LEU A 23 6.57 -11.56 1.73
CA LEU A 23 6.72 -12.13 0.40
C LEU A 23 5.35 -12.11 -0.28
N THR A 24 5.26 -11.44 -1.42
CA THR A 24 4.02 -11.28 -2.19
C THR A 24 4.24 -11.79 -3.59
N SER A 25 3.21 -12.41 -4.15
CA SER A 25 3.22 -12.79 -5.56
C SER A 25 1.91 -12.39 -6.23
N ILE A 26 2.03 -11.90 -7.46
CA ILE A 26 0.95 -11.32 -8.24
C ILE A 26 0.79 -12.12 -9.53
N ASP A 27 -0.35 -12.79 -9.66
CA ASP A 27 -0.77 -13.46 -10.90
C ASP A 27 -1.68 -12.55 -11.70
N VAL A 28 -1.61 -12.58 -13.03
CA VAL A 28 -2.51 -11.79 -13.88
C VAL A 28 -3.73 -12.64 -14.25
N ASP A 29 -4.92 -12.09 -14.08
CA ASP A 29 -6.18 -12.72 -14.45
C ASP A 29 -6.92 -11.80 -15.44
N PHE A 30 -7.03 -12.20 -16.71
CA PHE A 30 -7.71 -11.41 -17.73
C PHE A 30 -9.15 -11.88 -17.94
N ARG A 31 -10.12 -11.02 -17.68
CA ARG A 31 -11.56 -11.29 -17.73
C ARG A 31 -12.27 -10.49 -18.84
N GLY A 32 -11.73 -10.55 -20.07
CA GLY A 32 -12.10 -9.62 -21.14
C GLY A 32 -12.39 -10.21 -22.53
N GLY A 33 -12.56 -11.52 -22.67
CA GLY A 33 -12.82 -12.19 -23.97
C GLY A 33 -11.57 -12.78 -24.64
N ASN A 34 -11.77 -13.44 -25.79
CA ASN A 34 -10.81 -14.38 -26.43
C ASN A 34 -9.49 -13.80 -26.95
N ASP A 35 -9.26 -12.48 -26.87
CA ASP A 35 -8.21 -11.81 -27.63
C ASP A 35 -6.84 -11.71 -26.93
N CYS A 36 -6.62 -12.45 -25.84
CA CYS A 36 -5.32 -12.42 -25.16
C CYS A 36 -4.86 -13.79 -24.66
N SER A 37 -4.66 -14.73 -25.59
CA SER A 37 -4.00 -16.02 -25.31
C SER A 37 -2.63 -15.88 -24.66
N ARG A 38 -1.95 -14.72 -24.82
CA ARG A 38 -0.65 -14.43 -24.23
C ARG A 38 -0.69 -13.99 -22.76
N ILE A 39 -1.78 -13.34 -22.32
CA ILE A 39 -1.94 -12.98 -20.89
C ILE A 39 -2.15 -14.23 -20.03
N LEU A 40 -2.78 -15.28 -20.59
CA LEU A 40 -2.94 -16.58 -19.92
C LEU A 40 -1.61 -17.21 -19.50
N HIS A 41 -0.48 -16.76 -20.07
CA HIS A 41 0.86 -17.22 -19.77
C HIS A 41 1.76 -16.12 -19.16
N ALA A 42 1.18 -15.02 -18.68
CA ALA A 42 1.95 -13.97 -18.02
C ALA A 42 2.67 -14.55 -16.77
N PRO A 43 4.00 -14.37 -16.64
CA PRO A 43 4.72 -14.93 -15.50
C PRO A 43 4.34 -14.21 -14.21
N LYS A 44 4.22 -14.97 -13.13
CA LYS A 44 3.96 -14.45 -11.78
C LYS A 44 5.02 -13.43 -11.38
N LEU A 45 4.59 -12.25 -10.91
CA LEU A 45 5.47 -11.24 -10.35
C LEU A 45 5.67 -11.49 -8.85
N CYS A 46 6.88 -11.84 -8.43
CA CYS A 46 7.23 -12.05 -7.03
C CYS A 46 8.01 -10.86 -6.46
N LEU A 47 7.57 -10.33 -5.32
CA LEU A 47 8.08 -9.10 -4.71
C LEU A 47 8.23 -9.28 -3.19
N VAL A 48 9.23 -8.63 -2.61
CA VAL A 48 9.28 -8.40 -1.15
C VAL A 48 8.73 -7.01 -0.86
N LEU A 49 7.63 -6.94 -0.14
CA LEU A 49 6.92 -5.70 0.15
C LEU A 49 7.01 -5.37 1.64
N PRO A 50 7.31 -4.12 2.02
CA PRO A 50 7.17 -3.70 3.41
C PRO A 50 5.69 -3.71 3.81
N ARG A 51 5.40 -4.17 5.03
CA ARG A 51 4.05 -4.23 5.62
C ARG A 51 3.37 -2.86 5.65
N ILE A 52 4.15 -1.79 5.79
CA ILE A 52 3.65 -0.41 5.79
C ILE A 52 3.41 0.17 4.39
N GLY A 53 3.87 -0.52 3.34
CA GLY A 53 3.66 -0.12 1.95
C GLY A 53 2.22 -0.35 1.49
N TYR A 54 1.91 0.04 0.25
CA TYR A 54 0.57 -0.06 -0.34
C TYR A 54 0.64 -0.83 -1.65
N LEU A 55 -0.36 -1.66 -1.96
CA LEU A 55 -0.41 -2.31 -3.27
C LEU A 55 -0.50 -1.29 -4.41
N LEU A 56 -1.17 -0.15 -4.18
CA LEU A 56 -1.25 0.95 -5.13
C LEU A 56 0.11 1.56 -5.50
N SER A 57 1.13 1.50 -4.63
CA SER A 57 2.46 2.02 -4.97
C SER A 57 3.23 1.13 -5.93
N LEU A 58 2.70 -0.04 -6.28
CA LEU A 58 3.34 -1.00 -7.19
C LEU A 58 2.87 -0.86 -8.63
N ALA A 59 1.96 0.08 -8.92
CA ALA A 59 1.42 0.29 -10.25
C ALA A 59 2.54 0.42 -11.31
N ASP A 60 3.50 1.32 -11.08
CA ASP A 60 4.62 1.54 -11.99
C ASP A 60 5.51 0.30 -12.11
N THR A 61 5.82 -0.36 -10.98
CA THR A 61 6.63 -1.60 -10.99
C THR A 61 5.96 -2.75 -11.74
N ILE A 62 4.64 -2.89 -11.61
CA ILE A 62 3.84 -3.88 -12.33
C ILE A 62 3.86 -3.58 -13.83
N GLN A 63 3.66 -2.31 -14.21
CA GLN A 63 3.73 -1.87 -15.60
C GLN A 63 5.11 -2.11 -16.20
N ASP A 64 6.17 -1.71 -15.51
CA ASP A 64 7.55 -1.90 -15.95
C ASP A 64 7.89 -3.39 -16.11
N TYR A 65 7.53 -4.22 -15.14
CA TYR A 65 7.77 -5.66 -15.21
C TYR A 65 7.11 -6.30 -16.44
N TYR A 66 5.80 -6.11 -16.60
CA TYR A 66 5.09 -6.79 -17.68
C TYR A 66 5.36 -6.14 -19.06
N SER A 67 5.60 -4.84 -19.13
CA SER A 67 5.99 -4.16 -20.37
C SER A 67 7.40 -4.55 -20.85
N SER A 68 8.30 -4.92 -19.92
CA SER A 68 9.62 -5.46 -20.25
C SER A 68 9.55 -6.83 -20.93
N ILE A 69 8.48 -7.59 -20.67
CA ILE A 69 8.24 -8.90 -21.27
C ILE A 69 7.55 -8.72 -22.64
N ASP A 70 6.47 -7.94 -22.67
CA ASP A 70 5.74 -7.63 -23.90
C ASP A 70 5.20 -6.19 -23.86
N LYS A 71 5.58 -5.38 -24.85
CA LYS A 71 5.14 -3.99 -24.98
C LYS A 71 3.62 -3.86 -25.17
N GLU A 72 2.94 -4.90 -25.66
CA GLU A 72 1.48 -4.90 -25.76
C GLU A 72 0.79 -4.99 -24.40
N PHE A 73 1.48 -5.51 -23.38
CA PHE A 73 0.95 -5.61 -22.03
C PHE A 73 0.63 -4.24 -21.43
N LEU A 74 1.43 -3.22 -21.74
CA LEU A 74 1.14 -1.86 -21.30
C LEU A 74 -0.19 -1.35 -21.87
N LYS A 75 -0.43 -1.58 -23.16
CA LYS A 75 -1.71 -1.22 -23.81
C LYS A 75 -2.87 -1.96 -23.16
N ILE A 76 -2.69 -3.22 -22.78
CA ILE A 76 -3.70 -3.98 -22.06
C ILE A 76 -3.95 -3.33 -20.71
N ILE A 77 -2.92 -3.08 -19.90
CA ILE A 77 -3.08 -2.43 -18.59
C ILE A 77 -3.84 -1.10 -18.70
N GLU A 78 -3.45 -0.22 -19.62
CA GLU A 78 -4.03 1.12 -19.77
C GLU A 78 -5.48 1.10 -20.29
N ASN A 79 -5.79 0.14 -21.16
CA ASN A 79 -7.12 0.02 -21.77
C ASN A 79 -8.11 -0.83 -20.99
N ASN A 80 -7.71 -1.44 -19.86
CA ASN A 80 -8.58 -2.27 -19.04
C ASN A 80 -8.86 -1.62 -17.68
N PHE A 81 -10.01 -1.96 -17.08
CA PHE A 81 -10.22 -1.75 -15.65
C PHE A 81 -9.43 -2.81 -14.88
N SER A 82 -8.81 -2.41 -13.75
CA SER A 82 -7.95 -3.32 -13.00
C SER A 82 -8.04 -3.16 -11.49
N TRP A 83 -7.95 -4.29 -10.78
CA TRP A 83 -7.97 -4.35 -9.32
C TRP A 83 -7.21 -5.57 -8.82
N PHE A 84 -6.95 -5.62 -7.51
CA PHE A 84 -6.35 -6.79 -6.87
C PHE A 84 -7.43 -7.69 -6.27
N GLU A 85 -7.25 -9.00 -6.35
CA GLU A 85 -8.10 -9.99 -5.69
C GLU A 85 -7.28 -10.96 -4.82
N PHE A 86 -7.88 -11.40 -3.73
CA PHE A 86 -7.43 -12.55 -2.95
C PHE A 86 -8.60 -13.52 -2.83
N ASP A 87 -8.41 -14.76 -3.26
CA ASP A 87 -9.43 -15.82 -3.20
C ASP A 87 -10.82 -15.37 -3.72
N GLY A 88 -10.83 -14.71 -4.89
CA GLY A 88 -12.04 -14.19 -5.54
C GLY A 88 -12.64 -12.92 -4.91
N SER A 89 -12.08 -12.42 -3.82
CA SER A 89 -12.53 -11.19 -3.16
C SER A 89 -11.68 -9.99 -3.57
N ILE A 90 -12.32 -8.89 -3.95
CA ILE A 90 -11.64 -7.63 -4.28
C ILE A 90 -10.92 -7.08 -3.04
N ILE A 91 -9.63 -6.80 -3.20
CA ILE A 91 -8.79 -6.20 -2.17
C ILE A 91 -8.85 -4.68 -2.31
N ASN A 92 -9.15 -3.99 -1.20
CA ASN A 92 -9.01 -2.54 -1.16
C ASN A 92 -7.53 -2.15 -1.01
N SER A 93 -6.89 -1.88 -2.14
CA SER A 93 -5.47 -1.55 -2.28
C SER A 93 -5.04 -0.23 -1.64
N GLN A 94 -5.99 0.55 -1.10
CA GLN A 94 -5.76 1.77 -0.35
C GLN A 94 -5.29 1.51 1.09
N PHE A 95 -5.38 0.27 1.57
CA PHE A 95 -4.86 -0.13 2.88
C PHE A 95 -3.40 -0.61 2.80
N PRO A 96 -2.64 -0.51 3.92
CA PRO A 96 -1.29 -1.06 3.98
C PRO A 96 -1.26 -2.56 3.72
N VAL A 97 -0.25 -3.04 3.01
CA VAL A 97 -0.10 -4.45 2.60
C VAL A 97 -0.09 -5.39 3.81
N GLY A 98 0.52 -4.97 4.92
CA GLY A 98 0.53 -5.72 6.17
C GLY A 98 -0.86 -5.98 6.74
N LEU A 99 -1.73 -4.95 6.69
CA LEU A 99 -3.12 -5.09 7.13
C LEU A 99 -3.91 -6.01 6.19
N LEU A 100 -3.68 -5.89 4.88
CA LEU A 100 -4.32 -6.75 3.88
C LEU A 100 -3.90 -8.20 4.06
N PHE A 101 -2.61 -8.46 4.26
CA PHE A 101 -2.08 -9.79 4.54
C PHE A 101 -2.66 -10.36 5.84
N ASP A 102 -2.67 -9.59 6.93
CA ASP A 102 -3.20 -10.06 8.21
C ASP A 102 -4.72 -10.33 8.15
N LYS A 103 -5.46 -9.56 7.32
CA LYS A 103 -6.89 -9.78 7.08
C LYS A 103 -7.16 -11.04 6.26
N HIS A 104 -6.38 -11.28 5.21
CA HIS A 104 -6.68 -12.30 4.20
C HIS A 104 -5.93 -13.61 4.42
N CYS A 105 -4.71 -13.60 4.98
CA CYS A 105 -3.81 -14.75 5.05
C CYS A 105 -3.58 -15.31 6.47
N LYS A 106 -3.92 -14.55 7.53
CA LYS A 106 -3.56 -14.93 8.93
C LYS A 106 -4.15 -16.27 9.38
N ASN A 107 -5.23 -16.73 8.76
CA ASN A 107 -5.87 -18.02 9.06
C ASN A 107 -5.39 -19.16 8.15
N HIS A 108 -4.57 -18.89 7.14
CA HIS A 108 -4.17 -19.86 6.11
C HIS A 108 -2.75 -20.41 6.29
N ASN A 109 -2.03 -20.06 7.36
CA ASN A 109 -0.64 -20.46 7.64
C ASN A 109 0.35 -20.22 6.48
N SER A 110 0.00 -19.36 5.51
CA SER A 110 0.84 -19.06 4.36
C SER A 110 1.80 -17.93 4.69
N ILE A 111 3.09 -18.14 4.41
CA ILE A 111 4.12 -17.09 4.46
C ILE A 111 4.05 -16.19 3.21
N LEU A 112 3.41 -16.68 2.15
CA LEU A 112 3.29 -16.01 0.85
C LEU A 112 1.93 -15.36 0.70
N PHE A 113 1.91 -14.07 0.37
CA PHE A 113 0.70 -13.35 -0.02
C PHE A 113 0.44 -13.54 -1.52
N ASN A 114 -0.41 -14.51 -1.86
CA ASN A 114 -0.82 -14.79 -3.24
C ASN A 114 -2.01 -13.91 -3.63
N ILE A 115 -1.81 -12.93 -4.51
CA ILE A 115 -2.88 -12.05 -5.01
C ILE A 115 -2.96 -12.12 -6.53
N LYS A 116 -4.13 -11.81 -7.07
CA LYS A 116 -4.36 -11.67 -8.51
C LYS A 116 -4.48 -10.20 -8.89
N LEU A 117 -3.84 -9.78 -9.96
CA LEU A 117 -4.16 -8.55 -10.69
C LEU A 117 -5.19 -8.89 -11.76
N VAL A 118 -6.43 -8.48 -11.54
CA VAL A 118 -7.50 -8.70 -12.52
C VAL A 118 -7.50 -7.57 -13.52
N LEU A 119 -7.62 -7.90 -14.81
CA LEU A 119 -7.74 -6.98 -15.94
C LEU A 119 -9.05 -7.27 -16.67
N GLN A 120 -9.95 -6.30 -16.74
CA GLN A 120 -11.26 -6.45 -17.38
C GLN A 120 -11.47 -5.43 -18.50
N SER A 121 -11.97 -5.91 -19.65
CA SER A 121 -12.23 -5.09 -20.83
C SER A 121 -13.28 -4.02 -20.56
N LYS A 122 -12.95 -2.76 -20.88
CA LYS A 122 -13.87 -1.61 -20.79
C LYS A 122 -15.11 -1.79 -21.66
N ASN A 123 -15.02 -2.56 -22.75
CA ASN A 123 -16.11 -2.75 -23.72
C ASN A 123 -17.17 -3.77 -23.26
N GLY A 124 -16.96 -4.46 -22.13
CA GLY A 124 -17.87 -5.49 -21.60
C GLY A 124 -18.85 -5.03 -20.52
N MET A 125 -18.79 -3.78 -20.06
CA MET A 125 -19.62 -3.32 -18.93
C MET A 125 -20.91 -2.61 -19.40
N ARG A 126 -22.03 -3.36 -19.35
CA ARG A 126 -23.39 -2.81 -19.13
C ARG A 126 -23.81 -2.80 -17.65
N THR A 127 -22.89 -3.01 -16.72
CA THR A 127 -23.20 -3.12 -15.29
C THR A 127 -22.84 -1.85 -14.52
N THR A 128 -23.86 -1.31 -13.87
CA THR A 128 -24.02 -0.01 -13.22
C THR A 128 -23.19 0.22 -11.94
N ILE A 129 -22.15 -0.56 -11.68
CA ILE A 129 -21.34 -0.37 -10.49
C ILE A 129 -19.93 -0.80 -10.88
N HIS A 130 -19.01 0.14 -11.03
CA HIS A 130 -17.72 0.17 -10.35
C HIS A 130 -16.95 1.38 -10.87
N TYR A 131 -16.80 2.34 -9.97
CA TYR A 131 -16.24 3.66 -10.18
C TYR A 131 -14.96 3.66 -11.03
N ASP A 132 -14.77 4.68 -11.88
CA ASP A 132 -13.48 5.07 -12.44
C ASP A 132 -12.37 5.23 -11.37
N LYS A 133 -12.78 5.42 -10.10
CA LYS A 133 -11.96 5.43 -8.88
C LYS A 133 -11.46 4.04 -8.43
N GLY A 134 -11.86 2.96 -9.10
CA GLY A 134 -11.50 1.58 -8.75
C GLY A 134 -10.23 1.07 -9.43
N SER A 135 -9.82 1.70 -10.55
CA SER A 135 -8.58 1.32 -11.24
C SER A 135 -7.38 1.60 -10.32
N ILE A 136 -6.53 0.60 -10.12
CA ILE A 136 -5.28 0.80 -9.37
C ILE A 136 -4.37 1.83 -10.04
N PHE A 137 -4.49 2.01 -11.36
CA PHE A 137 -3.72 2.98 -12.15
C PHE A 137 -4.32 4.40 -12.14
N ASN A 138 -5.57 4.58 -11.71
CA ASN A 138 -6.24 5.89 -11.64
C ASN A 138 -6.35 6.44 -10.20
N ASN A 139 -5.70 5.81 -9.22
CA ASN A 139 -5.86 6.15 -7.80
C ASN A 139 -4.73 7.06 -7.28
N ASN A 140 -5.10 8.22 -6.71
CA ASN A 140 -4.16 9.15 -6.09
C ASN A 140 -3.84 8.72 -4.65
N LEU A 141 -2.94 7.76 -4.49
CA LEU A 141 -2.50 7.21 -3.20
C LEU A 141 -1.96 8.31 -2.26
N THR A 142 -1.21 9.29 -2.78
CA THR A 142 -0.70 10.43 -2.00
C THR A 142 -1.83 11.22 -1.33
N LYS A 143 -2.94 11.44 -2.05
CA LYS A 143 -4.12 12.13 -1.49
C LYS A 143 -4.79 11.30 -0.38
N ILE A 144 -4.88 9.98 -0.56
CA ILE A 144 -5.44 9.05 0.43
C ILE A 144 -4.60 9.09 1.72
N ILE A 145 -3.29 8.91 1.60
CA ILE A 145 -2.34 8.95 2.72
C ILE A 145 -2.44 10.30 3.45
N THR A 146 -2.42 11.41 2.70
CA THR A 146 -2.54 12.76 3.25
C THR A 146 -3.82 12.96 4.04
N ASN A 147 -4.95 12.49 3.52
CA ASN A 147 -6.24 12.60 4.21
C ASN A 147 -6.27 11.74 5.47
N ASN A 148 -5.69 10.54 5.43
CA ASN A 148 -5.60 9.68 6.61
C ASN A 148 -4.75 10.32 7.71
N ILE A 149 -3.60 10.91 7.38
CA ILE A 149 -2.75 11.61 8.36
C ILE A 149 -3.49 12.79 8.99
N LYS A 150 -4.18 13.60 8.17
CA LYS A 150 -5.00 14.72 8.66
C LYS A 150 -6.11 14.24 9.58
N LEU A 151 -6.83 13.19 9.20
CA LEU A 151 -7.89 12.60 10.00
C LEU A 151 -7.34 12.08 11.34
N SER A 152 -6.22 11.36 11.33
CA SER A 152 -5.56 10.89 12.55
C SER A 152 -5.19 12.04 13.48
N GLN A 153 -4.69 13.17 12.97
CA GLN A 153 -4.45 14.36 13.79
C GLN A 153 -5.73 14.94 14.37
N THR A 154 -6.78 15.08 13.57
CA THR A 154 -8.07 15.59 14.04
C THR A 154 -8.64 14.71 15.16
N ILE A 155 -8.53 13.38 15.04
CA ILE A 155 -8.98 12.45 16.08
C ILE A 155 -8.15 12.62 17.36
N MET A 156 -6.82 12.77 17.25
CA MET A 156 -5.94 12.83 18.42
C MET A 156 -5.91 14.20 19.11
N PHE A 157 -6.07 15.29 18.36
CA PHE A 157 -5.82 16.66 18.86
C PHE A 157 -6.99 17.62 18.62
N GLY A 158 -8.07 17.19 17.96
CA GLY A 158 -9.20 18.04 17.58
C GLY A 158 -8.93 18.94 16.37
N ASP A 159 -7.71 18.93 15.80
CA ASP A 159 -7.35 19.67 14.59
C ASP A 159 -6.22 18.98 13.80
N CYS A 160 -5.94 19.49 12.58
CA CYS A 160 -4.82 19.04 11.75
C CYS A 160 -3.79 20.15 11.46
N ARG A 161 -3.66 21.13 12.37
CA ARG A 161 -2.80 22.32 12.18
C ARG A 161 -1.33 21.95 12.05
N ARG A 162 -0.88 20.90 12.75
CA ARG A 162 0.51 20.42 12.66
C ARG A 162 0.84 19.95 11.24
N PHE A 163 -0.07 19.22 10.59
CA PHE A 163 0.08 18.85 9.19
C PHE A 163 0.01 20.06 8.26
N GLN A 164 -0.95 20.97 8.48
CA GLN A 164 -1.11 22.17 7.64
C GLN A 164 0.10 23.12 7.70
N LYS A 165 0.90 23.06 8.76
CA LYS A 165 2.13 23.85 8.94
C LYS A 165 3.37 23.23 8.30
N LEU A 166 3.28 22.03 7.71
CA LEU A 166 4.41 21.43 7.01
C LEU A 166 4.82 22.31 5.83
N SER A 167 6.12 22.58 5.71
CA SER A 167 6.69 23.18 4.51
C SER A 167 6.59 22.20 3.33
N LYS A 168 6.71 22.74 2.11
CA LYS A 168 6.72 21.91 0.88
C LYS A 168 7.80 20.83 0.92
N ARG A 169 8.98 21.16 1.46
CA ARG A 169 10.10 20.22 1.62
C ARG A 169 9.75 19.10 2.59
N GLU A 170 9.22 19.43 3.77
CA GLU A 170 8.84 18.42 4.78
C GLU A 170 7.70 17.51 4.29
N TYR A 171 6.75 18.07 3.54
CA TYR A 171 5.72 17.28 2.88
C TYR A 171 6.32 16.29 1.87
N GLN A 172 7.27 16.72 1.04
CA GLN A 172 7.96 15.83 0.10
C GLN A 172 8.77 14.76 0.82
N GLU A 173 9.49 15.12 1.89
CA GLU A 173 10.24 14.18 2.72
C GLU A 173 9.31 13.13 3.36
N LEU A 174 8.15 13.53 3.88
CA LEU A 174 7.12 12.62 4.40
C LEU A 174 6.67 11.61 3.34
N ILE A 175 6.25 12.10 2.19
CA ILE A 175 5.75 11.27 1.10
C ILE A 175 6.86 10.33 0.60
N ASN A 176 8.05 10.84 0.32
CA ASN A 176 9.19 10.02 -0.10
C ASN A 176 9.56 8.97 0.95
N SER A 177 9.47 9.29 2.23
CA SER A 177 9.77 8.34 3.30
C SER A 177 8.78 7.18 3.37
N ILE A 178 7.51 7.41 3.02
CA ILE A 178 6.48 6.37 2.91
C ILE A 178 6.68 5.51 1.65
N PHE A 179 7.07 6.13 0.53
CA PHE A 179 7.20 5.47 -0.77
C PHE A 179 8.56 4.82 -1.04
N SER A 180 9.63 5.21 -0.35
CA SER A 180 11.00 4.78 -0.67
C SER A 180 11.37 3.34 -0.24
N LEU A 181 10.42 2.56 0.29
CA LEU A 181 10.48 1.14 0.67
C LEU A 181 11.73 0.64 1.46
N SER A 182 12.74 1.46 1.79
CA SER A 182 13.97 0.96 2.44
C SER A 182 15.00 1.97 2.97
N ARG A 183 14.95 3.29 2.70
CA ARG A 183 16.20 4.08 2.83
C ARG A 183 16.42 4.96 4.05
N THR A 184 15.40 5.38 4.81
CA THR A 184 15.66 6.23 6.00
C THR A 184 14.54 6.14 7.03
N THR A 185 14.57 5.13 7.91
CA THR A 185 13.70 5.08 9.10
C THR A 185 13.79 6.36 9.92
N GLY A 186 14.99 6.94 10.04
CA GLY A 186 15.21 8.20 10.76
C GLY A 186 14.47 9.41 10.19
N ASN A 187 14.36 9.56 8.87
CA ASN A 187 13.65 10.70 8.29
C ASN A 187 12.13 10.56 8.45
N TYR A 188 11.60 9.34 8.30
CA TYR A 188 10.20 9.05 8.57
C TYR A 188 9.86 9.34 10.04
N GLU A 189 10.66 8.81 10.98
CA GLU A 189 10.49 9.00 12.42
C GLU A 189 10.50 10.48 12.79
N ASN A 190 11.45 11.26 12.28
CA ASN A 190 11.53 12.70 12.56
C ASN A 190 10.26 13.45 12.15
N VAL A 191 9.70 13.15 10.97
CA VAL A 191 8.48 13.82 10.50
C VAL A 191 7.25 13.35 11.28
N ILE A 192 7.13 12.05 11.57
CA ILE A 192 6.02 11.50 12.37
C ILE A 192 6.03 12.03 13.80
N LEU A 193 7.20 12.09 14.46
CA LEU A 193 7.36 12.66 15.80
C LEU A 193 6.93 14.13 15.83
N ARG A 194 7.18 14.89 14.75
CA ARG A 194 6.73 16.28 14.66
C ARG A 194 5.22 16.40 14.47
N LEU A 195 4.61 15.47 13.73
CA LEU A 195 3.18 15.46 13.50
C LEU A 195 2.39 15.02 14.74
N PHE A 196 2.88 14.02 15.46
CA PHE A 196 2.11 13.35 16.50
C PHE A 196 2.73 13.44 17.92
N GLY A 197 3.93 13.99 18.06
CA GLY A 197 4.66 14.04 19.33
C GLY A 197 5.52 12.79 19.58
N PRO A 198 6.15 12.66 20.77
CA PRO A 198 6.88 11.46 21.15
C PRO A 198 5.97 10.23 21.17
N THR A 199 6.47 9.10 20.69
CA THR A 199 5.73 7.82 20.63
C THR A 199 5.20 7.40 22.01
N GLN A 200 5.95 7.66 23.09
CA GLN A 200 5.57 7.39 24.48
C GLN A 200 4.31 8.17 24.93
N GLU A 201 4.11 9.39 24.43
CA GLU A 201 2.93 10.21 24.77
C GLU A 201 1.68 9.79 23.98
N MET A 202 1.86 9.16 22.81
CA MET A 202 0.74 8.71 21.97
C MET A 202 0.00 7.50 22.56
N PHE A 203 0.74 6.56 23.15
CA PHE A 203 0.17 5.32 23.70
C PHE A 203 -0.32 5.46 25.14
N THR A 204 0.09 6.50 25.86
CA THR A 204 -0.32 6.75 27.25
C THR A 204 -1.63 7.54 27.36
N LYS A 205 -2.03 8.27 26.31
CA LYS A 205 -3.29 9.02 26.26
C LYS A 205 -4.53 8.19 25.86
N ILE A 206 -4.35 6.92 25.50
CA ILE A 206 -5.46 5.99 25.30
C ILE A 206 -5.74 5.33 26.66
N LYS A 207 -6.48 6.03 27.52
CA LYS A 207 -7.10 5.49 28.73
C LYS A 207 -8.60 5.77 28.69
#